data_AF-A0A972UT13-F1
#
_entry.id   AF-A0A972UT13-F1
#
_cell.length_a   1.000
_cell.length_b   1.000
_cell.length_c   1.000
_cell.angle_alpha   90.00
_cell.angle_beta   90.00
_cell.angle_gamma   90.00
#
_symmetry.space_group_name_H-M   'P 1'
#
loop_
_entity.id
_entity.type
_entity.pdbx_description
1 polymer ?
#
loop_
_entity_poly.entity_id
_entity_poly.type
_entity_poly.pdbx_seq_one_letter_code
_entity_poly.pdbx_strand_id
1 'polypeptide(L)'
;MVERFPENKNIQTLLTDRPTLPLGVVERLITMVSLELRERIINRHDFPAELADRIVTQGREGALTQSMSGESRVDEIEGLILRLKSKGQLSPTLILRSLCEGDLQFFDAAIGALAGISASKARPFIYERGAGGLRMVFRNTGLPQEMFRAVNIAISEIIQAKSEKPLTEHNDLSDRIVARLVEEYDELSPEGIENILAQLAHKIFGRWEEPKHEQIAASEEW
;
A
#
# COMPACT_ATOMS: atom_id res chain seq x y z
N MET A 1 -1.14 3.34 25.61
CA MET A 1 -2.23 4.07 26.31
C MET A 1 -3.62 3.83 25.73
N VAL A 2 -3.79 3.68 24.40
CA VAL A 2 -5.06 3.21 23.79
C VAL A 2 -5.43 1.79 24.23
N GLU A 3 -4.44 0.94 24.52
CA GLU A 3 -4.65 -0.40 25.10
C GLU A 3 -5.30 -0.40 26.49
N ARG A 4 -5.24 0.71 27.23
CA ARG A 4 -5.81 0.77 28.58
C ARG A 4 -7.27 1.20 28.62
N PHE A 5 -7.80 1.86 27.58
CA PHE A 5 -9.14 2.45 27.61
C PHE A 5 -9.85 2.49 26.24
N PRO A 6 -10.29 1.34 25.70
CA PRO A 6 -10.96 1.27 24.40
C PRO A 6 -12.33 1.96 24.34
N GLU A 7 -13.05 2.10 25.46
CA GLU A 7 -14.44 2.63 25.48
C GLU A 7 -14.60 4.09 25.94
N ASN A 8 -13.52 4.81 26.24
CA ASN A 8 -13.64 6.15 26.79
C ASN A 8 -13.65 7.22 25.68
N LYS A 9 -14.85 7.63 25.26
CA LYS A 9 -15.06 8.71 24.27
C LYS A 9 -14.27 9.98 24.59
N ASN A 10 -14.05 10.31 25.87
CA ASN A 10 -13.28 11.51 26.25
C ASN A 10 -11.77 11.38 25.94
N ILE A 11 -11.21 10.17 25.99
CA ILE A 11 -9.79 9.94 25.61
C ILE A 11 -9.65 9.94 24.09
N GLN A 12 -10.67 9.47 23.37
CA GLN A 12 -10.72 9.57 21.91
C GLN A 12 -10.78 11.05 21.47
N THR A 13 -11.59 11.89 22.15
CA THR A 13 -11.64 13.34 21.89
C THR A 13 -10.31 14.05 22.20
N LEU A 14 -9.64 13.69 23.30
CA LEU A 14 -8.35 14.29 23.68
C LEU A 14 -7.19 13.88 22.76
N LEU A 15 -7.31 12.79 22.01
CA LEU A 15 -6.36 12.44 20.93
C LEU A 15 -6.60 13.32 19.71
N THR A 16 -7.85 13.69 19.42
CA THR A 16 -8.24 14.62 18.34
C THR A 16 -7.75 16.06 18.58
N ASP A 17 -7.50 16.45 19.83
CA ASP A 17 -7.02 17.80 20.20
C ASP A 17 -5.50 18.01 19.99
N ARG A 18 -4.76 17.00 19.48
CA ARG A 18 -3.37 17.20 19.03
C ARG A 18 -3.35 17.71 17.58
N PRO A 19 -2.57 18.77 17.26
CA PRO A 19 -2.51 19.34 15.90
C PRO A 19 -2.02 18.35 14.84
N THR A 20 -1.32 17.28 15.25
CA THR A 20 -0.97 16.15 14.40
C THR A 20 -1.18 14.83 15.18
N LEU A 21 -2.00 13.95 14.62
CA LEU A 21 -2.16 12.58 15.12
C LEU A 21 -0.99 11.73 14.61
N PRO A 22 -0.30 10.95 15.48
CA PRO A 22 0.70 10.01 15.00
C PRO A 22 0.11 9.03 13.98
N LEU A 23 0.84 8.71 12.92
CA LEU A 23 0.36 7.87 11.81
C LEU A 23 -0.21 6.51 12.27
N GLY A 24 0.36 5.92 13.32
CA GLY A 24 -0.17 4.68 13.92
C GLY A 24 -1.54 4.84 14.60
N VAL A 25 -1.90 6.04 15.08
CA VAL A 25 -3.25 6.32 15.61
C VAL A 25 -4.22 6.48 14.44
N VAL A 26 -3.81 7.18 13.39
CA VAL A 26 -4.63 7.35 12.17
C VAL A 26 -4.93 6.00 11.52
N GLU A 27 -3.93 5.14 11.32
CA GLU A 27 -4.11 3.78 10.79
C GLU A 27 -5.13 2.97 11.60
N ARG A 28 -5.05 3.05 12.93
CA ARG A 28 -5.98 2.33 13.82
C ARG A 28 -7.40 2.88 13.72
N LEU A 29 -7.57 4.20 13.65
CA LEU A 29 -8.87 4.84 13.48
C LEU A 29 -9.52 4.44 12.14
N ILE A 30 -8.77 4.53 11.05
CA ILE A 30 -9.23 4.10 9.72
C ILE A 30 -9.67 2.64 9.79
N THR A 31 -8.84 1.75 10.34
CA THR A 31 -9.18 0.33 10.46
C THR A 31 -10.46 0.09 11.26
N MET A 32 -10.65 0.78 12.39
CA MET A 32 -11.86 0.62 13.21
C MET A 32 -13.12 1.11 12.47
N VAL A 33 -13.06 2.28 11.85
CA VAL A 33 -14.19 2.85 11.10
C VAL A 33 -14.56 1.97 9.89
N SER A 34 -13.54 1.49 9.17
CA SER A 34 -13.71 0.57 8.03
C SER A 34 -14.43 -0.73 8.44
N LEU A 35 -14.02 -1.34 9.55
CA LEU A 35 -14.64 -2.57 10.06
C LEU A 35 -16.09 -2.34 10.54
N GLU A 36 -16.36 -1.22 11.21
CA GLU A 36 -17.72 -0.89 11.63
C GLU A 36 -18.64 -0.66 10.42
N LEU A 37 -18.15 0.04 9.40
CA LEU A 37 -18.91 0.29 8.17
C LEU A 37 -19.24 -1.02 7.44
N ARG A 38 -18.26 -1.93 7.34
CA ARG A 38 -18.44 -3.27 6.78
C ARG A 38 -19.60 -4.01 7.43
N GLU A 39 -19.56 -4.14 8.76
CA GLU A 39 -20.58 -4.84 9.53
C GLU A 39 -21.96 -4.20 9.38
N ARG A 40 -22.04 -2.87 9.33
CA ARG A 40 -23.31 -2.17 9.11
C ARG A 40 -23.88 -2.41 7.72
N ILE A 41 -23.05 -2.45 6.68
CA ILE A 41 -23.49 -2.67 5.29
C ILE A 41 -24.06 -4.08 5.13
N ILE A 42 -23.34 -5.10 5.62
CA ILE A 42 -23.77 -6.50 5.54
C ILE A 42 -25.07 -6.71 6.32
N ASN A 43 -25.11 -6.28 7.58
CA ASN A 43 -26.23 -6.61 8.47
C ASN A 43 -27.50 -5.79 8.20
N ARG A 44 -27.41 -4.58 7.62
CA ARG A 44 -28.59 -3.71 7.41
C ARG A 44 -29.13 -3.74 5.99
N HIS A 45 -28.34 -4.12 5.00
CA HIS A 45 -28.71 -3.93 3.59
C HIS A 45 -28.69 -5.23 2.76
N ASP A 46 -28.57 -6.40 3.39
CA ASP A 46 -28.45 -7.71 2.71
C ASP A 46 -27.38 -7.67 1.60
N PHE A 47 -26.30 -6.95 1.89
CA PHE A 47 -25.28 -6.62 0.90
C PHE A 47 -24.27 -7.78 0.81
N PRO A 48 -23.85 -8.20 -0.40
CA PRO A 48 -22.91 -9.31 -0.55
C PRO A 48 -21.61 -9.06 0.22
N ALA A 49 -21.24 -9.98 1.11
CA ALA A 49 -20.08 -9.84 1.98
C ALA A 49 -18.78 -9.59 1.20
N GLU A 50 -18.57 -10.33 0.11
CA GLU A 50 -17.40 -10.17 -0.76
C GLU A 50 -17.29 -8.76 -1.37
N LEU A 51 -18.43 -8.16 -1.74
CA LEU A 51 -18.44 -6.80 -2.28
C LEU A 51 -18.19 -5.76 -1.18
N ALA A 52 -18.74 -5.97 0.03
CA ALA A 52 -18.47 -5.13 1.18
C ALA A 52 -16.98 -5.15 1.55
N ASP A 53 -16.37 -6.35 1.57
CA ASP A 53 -14.95 -6.54 1.83
C ASP A 53 -14.07 -5.78 0.84
N ARG A 54 -14.41 -5.85 -0.46
CA ARG A 54 -13.70 -5.11 -1.51
C ARG A 54 -13.79 -3.60 -1.30
N ILE A 55 -14.99 -3.05 -1.13
CA ILE A 55 -15.20 -1.60 -0.97
C ILE A 55 -14.47 -1.09 0.27
N VAL A 56 -14.59 -1.80 1.38
CA VAL A 56 -13.97 -1.42 2.65
C VAL A 56 -12.44 -1.51 2.57
N THR A 57 -11.90 -2.52 1.88
CA THR A 57 -10.47 -2.65 1.64
C THR A 57 -9.95 -1.48 0.81
N GLN A 58 -10.57 -1.18 -0.33
CA GLN A 58 -10.16 -0.06 -1.18
C GLN A 58 -10.25 1.28 -0.46
N GLY A 59 -11.36 1.54 0.24
CA GLY A 59 -11.54 2.77 1.00
C GLY A 59 -10.52 2.93 2.13
N ARG A 60 -10.16 1.82 2.79
CA ARG A 60 -9.10 1.83 3.81
C ARG A 60 -7.74 2.13 3.21
N GLU A 61 -7.40 1.48 2.10
CA GLU A 61 -6.13 1.69 1.40
C GLU A 61 -5.98 3.15 0.96
N GLY A 62 -7.02 3.75 0.38
CA GLY A 62 -7.01 5.16 -0.01
C GLY A 62 -6.94 6.13 1.16
N ALA A 63 -7.67 5.86 2.24
CA ALA A 63 -7.56 6.67 3.45
C ALA A 63 -6.15 6.61 4.06
N LEU A 64 -5.51 5.44 4.03
CA LEU A 64 -4.14 5.26 4.53
C LEU A 64 -3.15 6.03 3.68
N THR A 65 -3.16 5.89 2.36
CA THR A 65 -2.20 6.61 1.49
C THR A 65 -2.40 8.11 1.54
N GLN A 66 -3.65 8.58 1.58
CA GLN A 66 -3.93 10.00 1.77
C GLN A 66 -3.43 10.52 3.12
N SER A 67 -3.45 9.71 4.19
CA SER A 67 -2.91 10.11 5.49
C SER A 67 -1.37 10.23 5.51
N MET A 68 -0.69 9.59 4.57
CA MET A 68 0.78 9.60 4.47
C MET A 68 1.31 10.73 3.59
N SER A 69 0.47 11.32 2.73
CA SER A 69 0.81 12.37 1.76
C SER A 69 1.39 13.68 2.34
N GLY A 70 1.49 13.78 3.67
CA GLY A 70 2.24 14.83 4.37
C GLY A 70 3.73 14.50 4.58
N GLU A 71 4.43 15.31 5.37
CA GLU A 71 5.84 15.12 5.75
C GLU A 71 6.04 14.01 6.79
N SER A 72 5.53 12.81 6.51
CA SER A 72 5.69 11.64 7.39
C SER A 72 7.16 11.24 7.49
N ARG A 73 7.65 11.04 8.72
CA ARG A 73 9.06 10.65 8.90
C ARG A 73 9.31 9.21 8.47
N VAL A 74 10.55 8.92 8.07
CA VAL A 74 10.97 7.57 7.63
C VAL A 74 10.69 6.51 8.70
N ASP A 75 10.95 6.79 9.96
CA ASP A 75 10.71 5.88 11.09
C ASP A 75 9.23 5.62 11.34
N GLU A 76 8.36 6.60 11.08
CA GLU A 76 6.91 6.43 11.20
C GLU A 76 6.35 5.51 10.10
N ILE A 77 6.86 5.67 8.87
CA ILE A 77 6.50 4.83 7.72
C ILE A 77 7.02 3.40 7.93
N GLU A 78 8.29 3.21 8.31
CA GLU A 78 8.82 1.87 8.59
C GLU A 78 8.04 1.18 9.72
N GLY A 79 7.70 1.91 10.78
CA GLY A 79 6.86 1.42 11.85
C GLY A 79 5.44 1.04 11.39
N LEU A 80 4.85 1.81 10.47
CA LEU A 80 3.56 1.50 9.85
C LEU A 80 3.64 0.22 9.01
N ILE A 81 4.64 0.10 8.15
CA ILE A 81 4.85 -1.08 7.30
C ILE A 81 4.96 -2.36 8.14
N LEU A 82 5.74 -2.33 9.22
CA LEU A 82 5.87 -3.48 10.12
C LEU A 82 4.53 -3.87 10.77
N ARG A 83 3.73 -2.88 11.20
CA ARG A 83 2.39 -3.13 11.75
C ARG A 83 1.45 -3.72 10.70
N LEU A 84 1.40 -3.15 9.51
CA LEU A 84 0.56 -3.65 8.41
C LEU A 84 0.95 -5.08 8.04
N LYS A 85 2.25 -5.35 7.89
CA LYS A 85 2.77 -6.69 7.62
C LYS A 85 2.38 -7.69 8.72
N SER A 86 2.55 -7.32 10.00
CA SER A 86 2.21 -8.21 11.13
C SER A 86 0.73 -8.57 11.21
N LYS A 87 -0.15 -7.73 10.65
CA LYS A 87 -1.60 -7.93 10.65
C LYS A 87 -2.14 -8.56 9.34
N GLY A 88 -1.27 -8.87 8.37
CA GLY A 88 -1.71 -9.29 7.03
C GLY A 88 -2.44 -8.19 6.25
N GLN A 89 -2.10 -6.94 6.52
CA GLN A 89 -2.76 -5.75 5.97
C GLN A 89 -1.86 -4.95 5.02
N LEU A 90 -0.63 -5.40 4.81
CA LEU A 90 0.27 -4.87 3.77
C LEU A 90 -0.07 -5.56 2.44
N SER A 91 -1.21 -5.20 1.88
CA SER A 91 -1.72 -5.83 0.66
C SER A 91 -0.88 -5.42 -0.56
N PRO A 92 -0.79 -6.28 -1.58
CA PRO A 92 -0.18 -5.93 -2.86
C PRO A 92 -0.85 -4.71 -3.52
N THR A 93 -2.17 -4.54 -3.38
CA THR A 93 -2.92 -3.38 -3.88
C THR A 93 -2.50 -2.09 -3.19
N LEU A 94 -2.30 -2.11 -1.87
CA LEU A 94 -1.80 -0.95 -1.12
C LEU A 94 -0.38 -0.55 -1.56
N ILE A 95 0.49 -1.53 -1.80
CA ILE A 95 1.86 -1.28 -2.29
C ILE A 95 1.84 -0.69 -3.71
N LEU A 96 1.03 -1.25 -4.60
CA LEU A 96 0.90 -0.71 -5.96
C LEU A 96 0.32 0.71 -5.94
N ARG A 97 -0.68 0.93 -5.09
CA ARG A 97 -1.32 2.21 -4.91
C ARG A 97 -0.33 3.29 -4.48
N SER A 98 0.47 3.04 -3.46
CA SER A 98 1.46 4.01 -2.99
C SER A 98 2.45 4.40 -4.09
N LEU A 99 2.85 3.43 -4.92
CA LEU A 99 3.74 3.68 -6.06
C LEU A 99 3.07 4.58 -7.12
N CYS A 100 1.83 4.26 -7.49
CA CYS A 100 1.07 5.03 -8.48
C CYS A 100 0.77 6.45 -8.00
N GLU A 101 0.55 6.65 -6.69
CA GLU A 101 0.34 7.96 -6.07
C GLU A 101 1.66 8.72 -5.82
N GLY A 102 2.82 8.09 -6.10
CA GLY A 102 4.14 8.72 -5.98
C GLY A 102 4.76 8.68 -4.58
N ASP A 103 4.14 7.98 -3.61
CA ASP A 103 4.73 7.72 -2.29
C ASP A 103 5.81 6.64 -2.37
N LEU A 104 6.99 7.07 -2.82
CA LEU A 104 8.16 6.20 -2.95
C LEU A 104 8.70 5.77 -1.59
N GLN A 105 8.49 6.56 -0.53
CA GLN A 105 8.97 6.22 0.80
C GLN A 105 8.24 5.00 1.36
N PHE A 106 6.90 4.96 1.23
CA PHE A 106 6.12 3.80 1.58
C PHE A 106 6.47 2.60 0.69
N PHE A 107 6.57 2.80 -0.63
CA PHE A 107 6.88 1.73 -1.56
C PHE A 107 8.24 1.08 -1.26
N ASP A 108 9.29 1.88 -1.09
CA ASP A 108 10.64 1.41 -0.77
C ASP A 108 10.68 0.63 0.54
N ALA A 109 9.98 1.14 1.56
CA ALA A 109 9.87 0.49 2.87
C ALA A 109 9.10 -0.83 2.79
N ALA A 110 8.00 -0.89 2.03
CA ALA A 110 7.22 -2.10 1.81
C ALA A 110 8.03 -3.18 1.09
N ILE A 111 8.70 -2.82 -0.02
CA ILE A 111 9.55 -3.76 -0.77
C ILE A 111 10.71 -4.24 0.08
N GLY A 112 11.38 -3.35 0.82
CA GLY A 112 12.44 -3.73 1.75
C GLY A 112 11.95 -4.72 2.81
N ALA A 113 10.87 -4.37 3.51
CA ALA A 113 10.31 -5.19 4.59
C ALA A 113 9.85 -6.57 4.10
N LEU A 114 9.28 -6.67 2.90
CA LEU A 114 8.89 -7.95 2.30
C LEU A 114 10.10 -8.75 1.82
N ALA A 115 11.09 -8.11 1.20
CA ALA A 115 12.31 -8.75 0.73
C ALA A 115 13.34 -9.07 1.84
N GLY A 116 13.07 -8.69 3.10
CA GLY A 116 13.96 -8.93 4.24
C GLY A 116 15.21 -8.05 4.25
N ILE A 117 15.17 -6.87 3.61
CA ILE A 117 16.28 -5.91 3.54
C ILE A 117 15.82 -4.50 3.92
N SER A 118 16.74 -3.59 4.23
CA SER A 118 16.35 -2.19 4.48
C SER A 118 15.87 -1.51 3.19
N ALA A 119 14.98 -0.51 3.32
CA ALA A 119 14.52 0.31 2.20
C ALA A 119 15.71 0.92 1.41
N SER A 120 16.72 1.40 2.14
CA SER A 120 17.98 1.92 1.57
C SER A 120 18.73 0.90 0.71
N LYS A 121 18.70 -0.40 1.07
CA LYS A 121 19.32 -1.48 0.28
C LYS A 121 18.46 -1.88 -0.91
N ALA A 122 17.14 -1.73 -0.83
CA ALA A 122 16.22 -2.04 -1.92
C ALA A 122 16.30 -1.00 -3.06
N ARG A 123 16.44 0.29 -2.71
CA ARG A 123 16.44 1.42 -3.66
C ARG A 123 17.31 1.23 -4.92
N PRO A 124 18.60 0.85 -4.83
CA PRO A 124 19.43 0.67 -6.03
C PRO A 124 18.91 -0.44 -6.95
N PHE A 125 18.28 -1.48 -6.40
CA PHE A 125 17.62 -2.51 -7.22
C PHE A 125 16.37 -1.97 -7.91
N ILE A 126 15.59 -1.15 -7.21
CA ILE A 126 14.33 -0.59 -7.70
C ILE A 126 14.58 0.43 -8.83
N TYR A 127 15.52 1.35 -8.64
CA TYR A 127 15.63 2.54 -9.51
C TYR A 127 16.87 2.58 -10.41
N GLU A 128 17.99 1.96 -10.02
CA GLU A 128 19.28 2.17 -10.69
C GLU A 128 19.70 0.99 -11.59
N ARG A 129 19.27 -0.22 -11.23
CA ARG A 129 19.67 -1.47 -11.92
C ARG A 129 18.69 -1.91 -13.02
N GLY A 130 17.76 -1.04 -13.38
CA GLY A 130 16.70 -1.29 -14.36
C GLY A 130 15.82 -2.50 -14.01
N ALA A 131 15.10 -3.01 -15.01
CA ALA A 131 14.14 -4.11 -14.83
C ALA A 131 14.77 -5.40 -14.25
N GLY A 132 16.05 -5.66 -14.53
CA GLY A 132 16.77 -6.81 -13.98
C GLY A 132 16.99 -6.71 -12.47
N GLY A 133 17.40 -5.52 -12.00
CA GLY A 133 17.54 -5.26 -10.56
C GLY A 133 16.20 -5.32 -9.83
N LEU A 134 15.17 -4.69 -10.39
CA LEU A 134 13.83 -4.72 -9.83
C LEU A 134 13.32 -6.16 -9.69
N ARG A 135 13.53 -6.99 -10.72
CA ARG A 135 13.11 -8.40 -10.70
C ARG A 135 13.82 -9.18 -9.60
N MET A 136 15.08 -8.87 -9.32
CA MET A 136 15.85 -9.54 -8.27
C MET A 136 15.24 -9.30 -6.89
N VAL A 137 14.93 -8.04 -6.55
CA VAL A 137 14.32 -7.72 -5.24
C VAL A 137 12.87 -8.21 -5.17
N PHE A 138 12.11 -8.08 -6.26
CA PHE A 138 10.69 -8.46 -6.31
C PHE A 138 10.47 -9.97 -6.12
N ARG A 139 11.41 -10.82 -6.55
CA ARG A 139 11.33 -12.28 -6.31
C ARG A 139 11.37 -12.65 -4.83
N ASN A 140 11.96 -11.80 -3.99
CA ASN A 140 12.11 -12.07 -2.57
C ASN A 140 10.95 -11.51 -1.73
N THR A 141 9.99 -10.79 -2.33
CA THR A 141 8.88 -10.17 -1.59
C THR A 141 7.68 -11.09 -1.38
N GLY A 142 7.59 -12.19 -2.13
CA GLY A 142 6.38 -13.04 -2.15
C GLY A 142 5.17 -12.41 -2.84
N LEU A 143 5.33 -11.23 -3.45
CA LEU A 143 4.26 -10.59 -4.22
C LEU A 143 3.98 -11.36 -5.52
N PRO A 144 2.73 -11.36 -6.02
CA PRO A 144 2.38 -12.00 -7.29
C PRO A 144 3.22 -11.50 -8.46
N GLN A 145 3.71 -12.42 -9.31
CA GLN A 145 4.59 -12.08 -10.42
C GLN A 145 3.88 -11.22 -11.47
N GLU A 146 2.56 -11.34 -11.57
CA GLU A 146 1.70 -10.55 -12.44
C GLU A 146 1.75 -9.06 -12.08
N MET A 147 1.99 -8.73 -10.79
CA MET A 147 2.16 -7.34 -10.33
C MET A 147 3.49 -6.73 -10.78
N PHE A 148 4.53 -7.55 -11.06
CA PHE A 148 5.84 -7.06 -11.49
C PHE A 148 5.74 -6.13 -12.71
N ARG A 149 4.89 -6.48 -13.69
CA ARG A 149 4.75 -5.70 -14.92
C ARG A 149 4.17 -4.32 -14.62
N ALA A 150 3.11 -4.24 -13.81
CA ALA A 150 2.51 -2.97 -13.40
C ALA A 150 3.51 -2.09 -12.62
N VAL A 151 4.25 -2.68 -11.68
CA VAL A 151 5.27 -1.99 -10.90
C VAL A 151 6.41 -1.47 -11.79
N ASN A 152 6.88 -2.27 -12.75
CA ASN A 152 7.95 -1.87 -13.67
C ASN A 152 7.53 -0.68 -14.57
N ILE A 153 6.27 -0.65 -15.02
CA ILE A 153 5.71 0.48 -15.78
C ILE A 153 5.71 1.74 -14.92
N ALA A 154 5.13 1.66 -13.72
CA ALA A 154 5.03 2.81 -12.82
C ALA A 154 6.42 3.37 -12.46
N ILE A 155 7.40 2.51 -12.14
CA ILE A 155 8.79 2.93 -11.87
C ILE A 155 9.41 3.62 -13.09
N SER A 156 9.17 3.10 -14.30
CA SER A 156 9.70 3.70 -15.54
C SER A 156 9.16 5.12 -15.74
N GLU A 157 7.85 5.33 -15.53
CA GLU A 157 7.24 6.66 -15.57
C GLU A 157 7.78 7.58 -14.48
N ILE A 158 7.98 7.09 -13.25
CA ILE A 158 8.57 7.87 -12.16
C ILE A 158 10.00 8.33 -12.51
N ILE A 159 10.82 7.44 -13.07
CA ILE A 159 12.20 7.77 -13.47
C ILE A 159 12.18 8.80 -14.59
N GLN A 160 11.32 8.60 -15.60
CA GLN A 160 11.19 9.54 -16.72
C GLN A 160 10.72 10.92 -16.24
N ALA A 161 9.68 10.96 -15.42
CA ALA A 161 9.13 12.19 -14.85
C ALA A 161 10.15 12.98 -14.02
N LYS A 162 11.06 12.30 -13.31
CA LYS A 162 12.18 12.93 -12.59
C LYS A 162 13.26 13.51 -13.52
N SER A 163 13.40 12.98 -14.73
CA SER A 163 14.35 13.47 -15.73
C SER A 163 13.83 14.68 -16.52
N GLU A 164 12.50 14.85 -16.56
CA GLU A 164 11.80 15.98 -17.12
C GLU A 164 11.74 17.13 -16.07
N LYS A 165 11.58 18.40 -16.49
CA LYS A 165 11.50 19.58 -15.60
C LYS A 165 10.49 19.38 -14.46
N PRO A 166 10.62 20.06 -13.29
CA PRO A 166 9.96 19.66 -12.05
C PRO A 166 8.46 19.48 -12.23
N LEU A 167 7.97 18.30 -11.81
CA LEU A 167 6.56 17.93 -11.74
C LEU A 167 5.83 19.01 -10.96
N THR A 168 4.97 19.75 -11.65
CA THR A 168 4.25 20.87 -11.03
C THR A 168 3.21 20.38 -10.03
N GLU A 169 2.66 19.16 -10.19
CA GLU A 169 1.65 18.59 -9.28
C GLU A 169 1.71 17.04 -9.17
N HIS A 170 1.28 16.47 -8.04
CA HIS A 170 1.23 15.01 -7.81
C HIS A 170 0.18 14.29 -8.68
N ASN A 171 -0.86 15.01 -9.09
CA ASN A 171 -1.91 14.48 -9.95
C ASN A 171 -1.39 14.12 -11.36
N ASP A 172 -0.41 14.87 -11.87
CA ASP A 172 0.17 14.65 -13.19
C ASP A 172 0.88 13.28 -13.29
N LEU A 173 1.57 12.85 -12.23
CA LEU A 173 2.29 11.58 -12.23
C LEU A 173 1.33 10.38 -12.15
N SER A 174 0.31 10.47 -11.29
CA SER A 174 -0.69 9.42 -11.15
C SER A 174 -1.43 9.20 -12.47
N ASP A 175 -1.84 10.28 -13.13
CA ASP A 175 -2.54 10.24 -14.41
C ASP A 175 -1.67 9.63 -15.52
N ARG A 176 -0.38 9.97 -15.55
CA ARG A 176 0.58 9.35 -16.49
C ARG A 176 0.74 7.86 -16.27
N ILE A 177 0.91 7.42 -15.02
CA ILE A 177 1.05 6.01 -14.68
C ILE A 177 -0.22 5.25 -15.07
N VAL A 178 -1.39 5.81 -14.75
CA VAL A 178 -2.71 5.28 -15.13
C VAL A 178 -2.82 5.14 -16.64
N ALA A 179 -2.52 6.19 -17.41
CA ALA A 179 -2.57 6.15 -18.87
C ALA A 179 -1.65 5.06 -19.44
N ARG A 180 -0.42 4.95 -18.92
CA ARG A 180 0.55 3.94 -19.38
C ARG A 180 0.13 2.52 -19.03
N LEU A 181 -0.50 2.31 -17.87
CA LEU A 181 -1.05 1.02 -17.50
C LEU A 181 -2.23 0.63 -18.40
N VAL A 182 -3.11 1.57 -18.76
CA VAL A 182 -4.21 1.30 -19.69
C VAL A 182 -3.69 0.93 -21.09
N GLU A 183 -2.68 1.64 -21.59
CA GLU A 183 -2.05 1.32 -22.89
C GLU A 183 -1.42 -0.07 -22.93
N GLU A 184 -0.79 -0.51 -21.84
CA GLU A 184 -0.09 -1.80 -21.79
C GLU A 184 -1.02 -2.98 -21.47
N TYR A 185 -2.17 -2.70 -20.85
CA TYR A 185 -3.18 -3.70 -20.51
C TYR A 185 -4.49 -3.34 -21.23
N ASP A 186 -4.65 -3.85 -22.47
CA ASP A 186 -5.77 -3.64 -23.40
C ASP A 186 -7.20 -3.81 -22.80
N GLU A 187 -7.32 -4.40 -21.61
CA GLU A 187 -8.57 -4.70 -20.93
C GLU A 187 -8.89 -3.76 -19.75
N LEU A 188 -8.02 -2.79 -19.41
CA LEU A 188 -8.25 -1.87 -18.29
C LEU A 188 -9.11 -0.67 -18.72
N SER A 189 -10.10 -0.32 -17.90
CA SER A 189 -10.84 0.95 -18.06
C SER A 189 -10.05 2.14 -17.47
N PRO A 190 -9.96 3.29 -18.17
CA PRO A 190 -9.20 4.47 -17.75
C PRO A 190 -9.90 5.33 -16.68
N GLU A 191 -10.92 4.83 -15.99
CA GLU A 191 -11.70 5.59 -14.98
C GLU A 191 -10.95 5.85 -13.66
N GLY A 192 -9.64 6.10 -13.73
CA GLY A 192 -8.80 6.46 -12.61
C GLY A 192 -8.18 5.28 -11.85
N ILE A 193 -7.30 5.65 -10.92
CA ILE A 193 -6.47 4.71 -10.17
C ILE A 193 -7.27 3.68 -9.38
N GLU A 194 -8.39 4.07 -8.77
CA GLU A 194 -9.22 3.17 -7.97
C GLU A 194 -9.80 2.03 -8.79
N ASN A 195 -10.24 2.32 -10.01
CA ASN A 195 -10.81 1.32 -10.90
C ASN A 195 -9.73 0.38 -11.45
N ILE A 196 -8.56 0.92 -11.80
CA ILE A 196 -7.41 0.13 -12.23
C ILE A 196 -6.92 -0.77 -11.10
N LEU A 197 -6.80 -0.25 -9.88
CA LEU A 197 -6.44 -1.05 -8.72
C LEU A 197 -7.49 -2.13 -8.46
N ALA A 198 -8.79 -1.84 -8.57
CA ALA A 198 -9.85 -2.85 -8.44
C ALA A 198 -9.75 -3.96 -9.49
N GLN A 199 -9.49 -3.60 -10.75
CA GLN A 199 -9.42 -4.53 -11.87
C GLN A 199 -8.14 -5.36 -11.85
N LEU A 200 -7.00 -4.72 -11.61
CA LEU A 200 -5.74 -5.40 -11.34
C LEU A 200 -5.88 -6.29 -10.12
N ALA A 201 -6.60 -5.86 -9.08
CA ALA A 201 -6.83 -6.69 -7.92
C ALA A 201 -7.62 -7.95 -8.22
N HIS A 202 -8.70 -7.81 -8.97
CA HIS A 202 -9.51 -8.95 -9.39
C HIS A 202 -8.70 -9.92 -10.29
N LYS A 203 -7.91 -9.38 -11.22
CA LYS A 203 -7.12 -10.15 -12.19
C LYS A 203 -5.90 -10.83 -11.58
N ILE A 204 -5.22 -10.15 -10.65
CA ILE A 204 -3.98 -10.63 -10.02
C ILE A 204 -4.27 -11.44 -8.76
N PHE A 205 -5.24 -11.03 -7.94
CA PHE A 205 -5.47 -11.59 -6.59
C PHE A 205 -6.65 -12.54 -6.48
N GLY A 206 -7.37 -12.88 -7.57
CA GLY A 206 -8.36 -13.96 -7.56
C GLY A 206 -7.80 -15.34 -7.15
N ARG A 207 -6.49 -15.46 -6.91
CA ARG A 207 -5.76 -16.68 -6.50
C ARG A 207 -4.68 -16.44 -5.42
N TRP A 208 -4.58 -15.25 -4.84
CA TRP A 208 -3.51 -14.95 -3.88
C TRP A 208 -3.96 -15.25 -2.45
N GLU A 209 -3.48 -16.37 -1.89
CA GLU A 209 -3.46 -16.62 -0.46
C GLU A 209 -2.11 -16.17 0.10
N GLU A 210 -2.14 -15.31 1.12
CA GLU A 210 -0.94 -14.76 1.76
C GLU A 210 -0.02 -15.90 2.25
N PRO A 211 1.30 -15.84 1.98
CA PRO A 211 2.21 -16.87 2.48
C PRO A 211 2.18 -16.85 4.02
N LYS A 212 1.78 -17.97 4.63
CA LYS A 212 1.93 -18.19 6.07
C LYS A 212 3.40 -17.94 6.42
N HIS A 213 3.66 -16.92 7.22
CA HIS A 213 4.98 -16.70 7.79
C HIS A 213 5.34 -17.90 8.68
N GLU A 214 5.95 -18.93 8.09
CA GLU A 214 6.78 -19.85 8.85
C GLU A 214 7.88 -19.00 9.46
N GLN A 215 7.86 -18.97 10.79
CA GLN A 215 8.91 -18.40 11.61
C GLN A 215 10.23 -18.93 11.06
N ILE A 216 11.09 -18.04 10.57
CA ILE A 216 12.50 -18.35 10.38
C ILE A 216 13.07 -18.52 11.79
N ALA A 217 12.82 -19.71 12.36
CA ALA A 217 13.48 -20.18 13.55
C ALA A 217 14.92 -20.50 13.15
N ALA A 218 15.84 -19.77 13.78
CA ALA A 218 17.21 -20.15 14.09
C ALA A 218 17.89 -21.11 13.09
N SER A 219 18.70 -20.53 12.21
CA SER A 219 19.93 -21.19 11.76
C SER A 219 21.12 -20.33 12.23
N GLU A 220 21.30 -20.25 13.55
CA GLU A 220 22.60 -20.04 14.19
C GLU A 220 23.16 -21.41 14.57
N GLU A 221 23.70 -22.11 13.58
CA GLU A 221 24.83 -23.05 13.64
C GLU A 221 25.41 -22.87 12.23
N TRP A 222 26.62 -22.34 12.00
CA TRP A 222 27.96 -22.77 12.38
C TRP A 222 28.91 -21.58 12.53
#